data_AF-A0A831JDI3-F1
#
_entry.id   AF-A0A831JDI3-F1
#
_cell.length_a   1.000
_cell.length_b   1.000
_cell.length_c   1.000
_cell.angle_alpha   90.00
_cell.angle_beta   90.00
_cell.angle_gamma   90.00
#
_symmetry.space_group_name_H-M   'P 1'
#
loop_
_entity.id
_entity.type
_entity.pdbx_description
1 polymer ?
#
loop_
_entity_poly.entity_id
_entity_poly.type
_entity_poly.pdbx_seq_one_letter_code
_entity_poly.pdbx_strand_id
1 'polypeptide(L)'
;MKLKNVIKSVFEKEGQKDTMHIKALEKQILSKIHEEEDLDQEVKTYFPQPKSFWTTKLPYAFAALLLFVLFFGISTKNPVMAKGTILDVLINLKNQLQQELTTLLSNDPSYRDKNTQKYKQAQKEWCSVSASAPEEQEKSVAAIRDFLDRPDASVEYECAVRNPNKPDEKPQTETYKADFDRFFIDTKTNRVIEMSLIEDNNWGVNKDGSRWFSQRKQYDYTPKYDQAEAEQLANDFIKNHEKSIGKIDPQLLLLETHLKDGDDNKIEYIFIWKGKTDGGFTPQLTITFTQGGQLVNFSNLLFK
;
A
#
# COMPACT_ATOMS: atom_id res chain seq x y z
N MET A 1 -43.54 17.52 -12.87
CA MET A 1 -42.34 18.38 -12.84
C MET A 1 -41.89 18.82 -11.44
N LYS A 2 -42.78 19.04 -10.45
CA LYS A 2 -42.39 19.58 -9.13
C LYS A 2 -41.68 18.58 -8.18
N LEU A 3 -41.99 17.28 -8.22
CA LEU A 3 -41.41 16.28 -7.30
C LEU A 3 -39.94 15.94 -7.60
N LYS A 4 -39.55 15.91 -8.88
CA LYS A 4 -38.17 15.64 -9.33
C LYS A 4 -37.18 16.71 -8.87
N ASN A 5 -37.60 17.98 -8.82
CA ASN A 5 -36.76 19.09 -8.38
C ASN A 5 -36.59 19.13 -6.86
N VAL A 6 -37.59 18.69 -6.09
CA VAL A 6 -37.50 18.58 -4.63
C VAL A 6 -36.53 17.47 -4.24
N ILE A 7 -36.65 16.28 -4.85
CA ILE A 7 -35.75 15.15 -4.58
C ILE A 7 -34.30 15.50 -4.97
N LYS A 8 -34.09 16.13 -6.13
CA LYS A 8 -32.75 16.60 -6.54
C LYS A 8 -32.17 17.60 -5.54
N SER A 9 -32.97 18.53 -5.03
CA SER A 9 -32.51 19.52 -4.05
C SER A 9 -32.22 18.94 -2.65
N VAL A 10 -32.89 17.83 -2.28
CA VAL A 10 -32.65 17.12 -1.02
C VAL A 10 -31.34 16.34 -1.12
N PHE A 11 -31.10 15.59 -2.19
CA PHE A 11 -29.83 14.89 -2.41
C PHE A 11 -28.64 15.83 -2.64
N GLU A 12 -28.83 16.99 -3.30
CA GLU A 12 -27.80 18.03 -3.40
C GLU A 12 -27.52 18.71 -2.05
N LYS A 13 -28.52 18.86 -1.17
CA LYS A 13 -28.34 19.36 0.20
C LYS A 13 -27.73 18.33 1.15
N GLU A 14 -28.04 17.04 1.01
CA GLU A 14 -27.43 15.95 1.79
C GLU A 14 -25.96 15.77 1.39
N GLY A 15 -25.65 15.71 0.09
CA GLY A 15 -24.25 15.67 -0.37
C GLY A 15 -23.43 16.92 -0.02
N GLN A 16 -24.07 18.08 0.15
CA GLN A 16 -23.41 19.30 0.67
C GLN A 16 -23.24 19.29 2.20
N LYS A 17 -24.14 18.68 2.97
CA LYS A 17 -24.00 18.54 4.43
C LYS A 17 -22.92 17.52 4.82
N ASP A 18 -22.84 16.40 4.12
CA ASP A 18 -21.87 15.35 4.44
C ASP A 18 -20.43 15.76 4.08
N THR A 19 -20.26 16.69 3.14
CA THR A 19 -18.96 17.29 2.81
C THR A 19 -18.65 18.56 3.59
N MET A 20 -19.61 19.13 4.33
CA MET A 20 -19.37 20.33 5.14
C MET A 20 -18.50 20.04 6.35
N HIS A 21 -18.64 18.86 6.97
CA HIS A 21 -17.80 18.48 8.11
C HIS A 21 -16.36 18.19 7.67
N ILE A 22 -16.19 17.47 6.56
CA ILE A 22 -14.88 17.22 5.94
C ILE A 22 -14.22 18.53 5.51
N LYS A 23 -14.96 19.46 4.88
CA LYS A 23 -14.46 20.80 4.54
C LYS A 23 -14.15 21.66 5.75
N ALA A 24 -14.88 21.47 6.87
CA ALA A 24 -14.61 22.17 8.11
C ALA A 24 -13.31 21.66 8.75
N LEU A 25 -13.10 20.34 8.75
CA LEU A 25 -11.83 19.71 9.13
C LEU A 25 -10.69 20.17 8.22
N GLU A 26 -10.90 20.16 6.91
CA GLU A 26 -9.98 20.67 5.89
C GLU A 26 -9.55 22.11 6.22
N LYS A 27 -10.52 22.97 6.54
CA LYS A 27 -10.28 24.37 6.91
C LYS A 27 -9.61 24.54 8.27
N GLN A 28 -9.92 23.69 9.25
CA GLN A 28 -9.25 23.69 10.56
C GLN A 28 -7.80 23.24 10.45
N ILE A 29 -7.52 22.22 9.65
CA ILE A 29 -6.16 21.75 9.32
C ILE A 29 -5.39 22.89 8.65
N LEU A 30 -5.95 23.52 7.60
CA LEU A 30 -5.30 24.64 6.90
C LEU A 30 -5.04 25.84 7.80
N SER A 31 -6.00 26.18 8.67
CA SER A 31 -5.85 27.27 9.62
C SER A 31 -4.72 27.02 10.62
N LYS A 32 -4.51 25.77 11.02
CA LYS A 32 -3.44 25.38 11.95
C LYS A 32 -2.08 25.29 11.28
N ILE A 33 -2.03 24.92 10.00
CA ILE A 33 -0.79 24.95 9.22
C ILE A 33 -0.35 26.39 8.94
N HIS A 34 -1.28 27.32 8.68
CA HIS A 34 -0.93 28.74 8.54
C HIS A 34 -0.36 29.35 9.83
N GLU A 35 -0.80 28.91 11.01
CA GLU A 35 -0.17 29.28 12.29
C GLU A 35 1.28 28.75 12.41
N GLU A 36 1.62 27.66 11.70
CA GLU A 36 2.97 27.09 11.63
C GLU A 36 3.84 27.79 10.57
N GLU A 37 3.27 28.25 9.45
CA GLU A 37 3.97 29.03 8.43
C GLU A 37 4.42 30.42 8.92
N ASP A 38 3.70 31.03 9.86
CA ASP A 38 4.10 32.29 10.52
C ASP A 38 5.32 32.07 11.46
N LEU A 39 5.53 30.86 12.00
CA LEU A 39 6.75 30.49 12.74
C LEU A 39 7.93 30.20 11.79
N ASP A 40 7.65 29.69 10.59
CA ASP A 40 8.64 29.41 9.54
C ASP A 40 9.19 30.68 8.87
N GLN A 41 8.49 31.82 8.99
CA GLN A 41 8.96 33.11 8.47
C GLN A 41 10.18 33.66 9.25
N GLU A 42 10.38 33.28 10.52
CA GLU A 42 11.61 33.61 11.27
C GLU A 42 12.81 32.74 10.85
N VAL A 43 12.59 31.50 10.41
CA VAL A 43 13.65 30.53 10.03
C VAL A 43 14.21 30.81 8.62
N LYS A 44 13.42 31.45 7.75
CA LYS A 44 13.82 31.83 6.37
C LYS A 44 14.95 32.87 6.28
N THR A 45 15.45 33.40 7.40
CA THR A 45 16.64 34.26 7.42
C THR A 45 17.97 33.50 7.29
N TYR A 46 18.01 32.17 7.47
CA TYR A 46 19.28 31.44 7.58
C TYR A 46 19.63 30.46 6.47
N PHE A 47 18.74 30.08 5.53
CA PHE A 47 19.11 29.16 4.43
C PHE A 47 18.36 29.44 3.11
N PRO A 48 19.06 29.57 1.96
CA PRO A 48 18.44 29.88 0.67
C PRO A 48 17.87 28.63 -0.03
N GLN A 49 16.73 28.78 -0.71
CA GLN A 49 16.05 27.72 -1.45
C GLN A 49 16.57 27.49 -2.88
N PRO A 50 16.46 26.27 -3.44
CA PRO A 50 16.42 26.06 -4.88
C PRO A 50 14.99 26.15 -5.44
N LYS A 51 14.89 26.63 -6.68
CA LYS A 51 13.69 27.16 -7.34
C LYS A 51 12.65 26.09 -7.73
N SER A 52 11.39 26.50 -7.63
CA SER A 52 10.19 25.78 -8.05
C SER A 52 10.01 25.77 -9.58
N PHE A 53 9.38 24.71 -10.07
CA PHE A 53 8.61 24.71 -11.31
C PHE A 53 7.27 24.00 -11.01
N TRP A 54 6.21 24.50 -11.64
CA TRP A 54 4.79 24.06 -11.60
C TRP A 54 3.86 24.88 -10.69
N THR A 55 3.28 25.91 -11.30
CA THR A 55 1.99 26.51 -10.92
C THR A 55 0.87 25.88 -11.76
N THR A 56 -0.22 25.43 -11.13
CA THR A 56 -1.63 25.78 -11.47
C THR A 56 -2.68 24.97 -10.66
N LYS A 57 -3.63 25.72 -10.07
CA LYS A 57 -5.03 25.47 -9.65
C LYS A 57 -5.41 24.19 -8.85
N LEU A 58 -5.91 24.41 -7.62
CA LEU A 58 -6.47 23.47 -6.60
C LEU A 58 -7.34 22.35 -7.20
N PRO A 59 -7.15 21.07 -6.82
CA PRO A 59 -7.16 20.57 -5.44
C PRO A 59 -5.81 19.99 -4.95
N TYR A 60 -4.72 20.41 -5.58
CA TYR A 60 -3.36 19.96 -5.25
C TYR A 60 -2.77 20.59 -3.99
N ALA A 61 -3.38 21.67 -3.46
CA ALA A 61 -2.85 22.34 -2.26
C ALA A 61 -2.90 21.41 -1.03
N PHE A 62 -3.95 20.61 -0.87
CA PHE A 62 -4.11 19.72 0.29
C PHE A 62 -3.13 18.54 0.27
N ALA A 63 -2.94 17.94 -0.92
CA ALA A 63 -1.95 16.88 -1.13
C ALA A 63 -0.51 17.40 -1.03
N ALA A 64 -0.23 18.60 -1.55
CA ALA A 64 1.09 19.23 -1.47
C ALA A 64 1.44 19.67 -0.03
N LEU A 65 0.46 20.12 0.76
CA LEU A 65 0.64 20.49 2.17
C LEU A 65 0.81 19.28 3.09
N LEU A 66 0.05 18.20 2.86
CA LEU A 66 0.28 16.91 3.54
C LEU A 66 1.65 16.33 3.17
N LEU A 67 2.05 16.42 1.90
CA LEU A 67 3.40 16.06 1.47
C LEU A 67 4.44 16.95 2.17
N PHE A 68 4.22 18.26 2.33
CA PHE A 68 5.17 19.13 3.03
C PHE A 68 5.35 18.75 4.52
N VAL A 69 4.26 18.43 5.23
CA VAL A 69 4.31 17.96 6.62
C VAL A 69 4.95 16.56 6.74
N LEU A 70 4.74 15.70 5.74
CA LEU A 70 5.35 14.36 5.68
C LEU A 70 6.85 14.41 5.31
N PHE A 71 7.29 15.35 4.47
CA PHE A 71 8.68 15.43 3.99
C PHE A 71 9.63 16.25 4.88
N PHE A 72 9.13 17.17 5.72
CA PHE A 72 9.97 18.03 6.57
C PHE A 72 9.88 17.74 8.07
N GLY A 73 9.09 16.74 8.48
CA GLY A 73 9.13 16.20 9.83
C GLY A 73 10.44 15.46 10.08
N ILE A 74 11.43 16.18 10.62
CA ILE A 74 12.65 15.74 11.34
C ILE A 74 13.92 16.32 10.71
N SER A 75 14.34 17.50 11.16
CA SER A 75 15.75 17.73 11.47
C SER A 75 15.96 18.97 12.35
N THR A 76 15.72 18.86 13.66
CA THR A 76 16.47 19.68 14.64
C THR A 76 16.51 18.98 15.99
N LYS A 77 17.73 18.66 16.44
CA LYS A 77 18.02 18.28 17.81
C LYS A 77 17.74 19.47 18.75
N ASN A 78 16.91 19.24 19.77
CA ASN A 78 16.83 19.94 21.06
C ASN A 78 16.06 21.28 21.19
N PRO A 79 15.60 21.67 22.41
CA PRO A 79 14.20 21.51 22.79
C PRO A 79 13.55 22.83 23.26
N VAL A 80 12.28 23.11 22.91
CA VAL A 80 11.38 23.95 23.73
C VAL A 80 9.93 23.47 23.54
N MET A 81 9.27 23.31 24.67
CA MET A 81 7.89 22.82 24.86
C MET A 81 6.86 23.75 24.20
N ALA A 82 6.38 23.36 23.02
CA ALA A 82 5.16 23.87 22.36
C ALA A 82 4.72 23.00 21.16
N LYS A 83 5.62 22.14 20.64
CA LYS A 83 5.37 21.28 19.47
C LYS A 83 4.43 20.09 19.72
N GLY A 84 4.20 19.70 20.98
CA GLY A 84 3.33 18.57 21.32
C GLY A 84 1.86 18.82 20.94
N THR A 85 1.33 20.01 21.22
CA THR A 85 -0.10 20.32 21.04
C THR A 85 -0.54 20.43 19.58
N ILE A 86 0.29 20.97 18.67
CA ILE A 86 -0.08 21.10 17.26
C ILE A 86 0.08 19.76 16.53
N LEU A 87 1.16 19.02 16.81
CA LEU A 87 1.38 17.70 16.22
C LEU A 87 0.28 16.71 16.65
N ASP A 88 -0.09 16.72 17.93
CA ASP A 88 -1.19 15.88 18.43
C ASP A 88 -2.53 16.25 17.78
N VAL A 89 -2.79 17.55 17.57
CA VAL A 89 -3.98 18.01 16.84
C VAL A 89 -3.96 17.55 15.38
N LEU A 90 -2.83 17.65 14.68
CA LEU A 90 -2.71 17.19 13.29
C LEU A 90 -2.86 15.67 13.17
N ILE A 91 -2.27 14.90 14.10
CA ILE A 91 -2.44 13.45 14.18
C ILE A 91 -3.91 13.10 14.43
N ASN A 92 -4.57 13.81 15.34
CA ASN A 92 -5.99 13.57 15.63
C ASN A 92 -6.88 13.89 14.40
N LEU A 93 -6.60 14.99 13.71
CA LEU A 93 -7.30 15.38 12.48
C LEU A 93 -7.09 14.35 11.34
N LYS A 94 -5.85 13.85 11.18
CA LYS A 94 -5.53 12.76 10.26
C LYS A 94 -6.34 11.50 10.59
N ASN A 95 -6.37 11.11 11.86
CA ASN A 95 -7.10 9.91 12.31
C ASN A 95 -8.61 10.06 12.09
N GLN A 96 -9.18 11.23 12.40
CA GLN A 96 -10.58 11.52 12.16
C GLN A 96 -10.93 11.46 10.66
N LEU A 97 -10.11 12.08 9.81
CA LEU A 97 -10.29 12.03 8.36
C LEU A 97 -10.21 10.60 7.82
N GLN A 98 -9.26 9.79 8.32
CA GLN A 98 -9.16 8.39 7.97
C GLN A 98 -10.44 7.62 8.36
N GLN A 99 -10.99 7.85 9.56
CA GLN A 99 -12.23 7.21 10.03
C GLN A 99 -13.45 7.60 9.19
N GLU A 100 -13.58 8.89 8.86
CA GLU A 100 -14.67 9.39 8.01
C GLU A 100 -14.60 8.77 6.61
N LEU A 101 -13.42 8.77 5.98
CA LEU A 101 -13.20 8.14 4.68
C LEU A 101 -13.44 6.63 4.73
N THR A 102 -13.01 5.94 5.79
CA THR A 102 -13.32 4.52 6.00
C THR A 102 -14.82 4.29 6.03
N THR A 103 -15.57 5.11 6.77
CA THR A 103 -17.01 5.00 6.90
C THR A 103 -17.71 5.21 5.56
N LEU A 104 -17.31 6.23 4.81
CA LEU A 104 -17.84 6.49 3.46
C LEU A 104 -17.60 5.30 2.53
N LEU A 105 -16.36 4.84 2.44
CA LEU A 105 -15.96 3.76 1.54
C LEU A 105 -16.49 2.36 1.95
N SER A 106 -16.96 2.18 3.19
CA SER A 106 -17.52 0.90 3.68
C SER A 106 -19.04 0.89 3.72
N ASN A 107 -19.66 1.97 4.19
CA ASN A 107 -21.05 1.96 4.65
C ASN A 107 -21.98 2.79 3.76
N ASP A 108 -21.47 3.83 3.08
CA ASP A 108 -22.30 4.70 2.25
C ASP A 108 -22.60 4.02 0.89
N PRO A 109 -23.89 3.79 0.56
CA PRO A 109 -24.28 3.18 -0.72
C PRO A 109 -23.78 3.91 -1.96
N SER A 110 -23.56 5.23 -1.88
CA SER A 110 -23.05 6.05 -2.99
C SER A 110 -21.59 5.76 -3.34
N TYR A 111 -20.87 5.05 -2.48
CA TYR A 111 -19.47 4.62 -2.67
C TYR A 111 -19.35 3.13 -3.00
N ARG A 112 -20.46 2.41 -3.21
CA ARG A 112 -20.41 0.98 -3.57
C ARG A 112 -19.80 0.73 -4.95
N ASP A 113 -20.06 1.62 -5.92
CA ASP A 113 -19.51 1.48 -7.26
C ASP A 113 -18.07 2.02 -7.33
N LYS A 114 -17.13 1.08 -7.36
CA LYS A 114 -15.68 1.34 -7.42
C LYS A 114 -15.24 2.06 -8.69
N ASN A 115 -16.07 2.08 -9.73
CA ASN A 115 -15.74 2.72 -11.00
C ASN A 115 -16.00 4.22 -10.99
N THR A 116 -16.80 4.70 -10.03
CA THR A 116 -17.15 6.13 -9.92
C THR A 116 -15.95 6.99 -9.55
N GLN A 117 -15.93 8.23 -10.03
CA GLN A 117 -14.90 9.20 -9.68
C GLN A 117 -14.90 9.51 -8.17
N LYS A 118 -16.10 9.57 -7.56
CA LYS A 118 -16.28 9.82 -6.13
C LYS A 118 -15.58 8.75 -5.28
N TYR A 119 -15.78 7.47 -5.62
CA TYR A 119 -15.07 6.37 -4.98
C TYR A 119 -13.56 6.46 -5.18
N LYS A 120 -13.09 6.63 -6.42
CA LYS A 120 -11.66 6.70 -6.75
C LYS A 120 -10.95 7.84 -6.00
N GLN A 121 -11.62 8.98 -5.86
CA GLN A 121 -11.08 10.10 -5.10
C GLN A 121 -10.99 9.80 -3.60
N ALA A 122 -12.08 9.34 -2.99
CA ALA A 122 -12.08 9.00 -1.56
C ALA A 122 -11.09 7.88 -1.24
N GLN A 123 -10.96 6.88 -2.12
CA GLN A 123 -9.97 5.82 -1.99
C GLN A 123 -8.55 6.37 -2.03
N LYS A 124 -8.26 7.29 -2.96
CA LYS A 124 -6.93 7.93 -3.07
C LYS A 124 -6.61 8.77 -1.84
N GLU A 125 -7.56 9.56 -1.35
CA GLU A 125 -7.41 10.34 -0.11
C GLU A 125 -7.21 9.40 1.08
N TRP A 126 -7.99 8.32 1.17
CA TRP A 126 -7.86 7.32 2.22
C TRP A 126 -6.47 6.66 2.21
N CYS A 127 -5.95 6.28 1.03
CA CYS A 127 -4.58 5.74 0.90
C CYS A 127 -3.53 6.75 1.39
N SER A 128 -3.68 8.03 1.04
CA SER A 128 -2.73 9.06 1.47
C SER A 128 -2.70 9.28 2.98
N VAL A 129 -3.87 9.21 3.65
CA VAL A 129 -3.94 9.42 5.11
C VAL A 129 -3.70 8.15 5.90
N SER A 130 -3.91 6.97 5.32
CA SER A 130 -3.65 5.68 5.98
C SER A 130 -2.20 5.21 5.83
N ALA A 131 -1.43 5.84 4.94
CA ALA A 131 -0.01 5.59 4.75
C ALA A 131 0.81 5.75 6.04
N SER A 132 1.75 4.83 6.20
CA SER A 132 2.84 4.91 7.16
C SER A 132 3.72 6.13 6.89
N ALA A 133 4.48 6.54 7.90
CA ALA A 133 5.44 7.63 7.74
C ALA A 133 6.50 7.27 6.69
N PRO A 134 7.08 8.25 5.97
CA PRO A 134 8.07 7.98 4.92
C PRO A 134 9.24 7.11 5.38
N GLU A 135 9.73 7.30 6.61
CA GLU A 135 10.82 6.48 7.19
C GLU A 135 10.44 4.99 7.33
N GLU A 136 9.18 4.68 7.61
CA GLU A 136 8.69 3.29 7.66
C GLU A 136 8.47 2.73 6.25
N GLN A 137 7.99 3.56 5.32
CA GLN A 137 7.87 3.18 3.92
C GLN A 137 9.24 2.86 3.31
N GLU A 138 10.29 3.59 3.66
CA GLU A 138 11.66 3.30 3.21
C GLU A 138 12.17 1.94 3.71
N LYS A 139 11.80 1.54 4.94
CA LYS A 139 12.10 0.19 5.45
C LYS A 139 11.36 -0.89 4.67
N SER A 140 10.09 -0.65 4.35
CA SER A 140 9.27 -1.55 3.52
C SER A 140 9.86 -1.69 2.11
N VAL A 141 10.28 -0.58 1.49
CA VAL A 141 10.97 -0.55 0.19
C VAL A 141 12.30 -1.31 0.25
N ALA A 142 13.08 -1.12 1.31
CA ALA A 142 14.33 -1.84 1.51
C ALA A 142 14.11 -3.36 1.66
N ALA A 143 13.05 -3.78 2.36
CA ALA A 143 12.69 -5.18 2.49
C ALA A 143 12.26 -5.80 1.15
N ILE A 144 11.52 -5.07 0.30
CA ILE A 144 11.14 -5.55 -1.04
C ILE A 144 12.37 -5.69 -1.94
N ARG A 145 13.30 -4.72 -1.91
CA ARG A 145 14.55 -4.77 -2.68
C ARG A 145 15.44 -5.93 -2.26
N ASP A 146 15.51 -6.19 -0.95
CA ASP A 146 16.19 -7.35 -0.36
C ASP A 146 15.52 -8.65 -0.81
N PHE A 147 14.19 -8.75 -0.70
CA PHE A 147 13.39 -9.89 -1.17
C PHE A 147 13.60 -10.23 -2.66
N LEU A 148 13.79 -9.21 -3.48
CA LEU A 148 13.97 -9.35 -4.93
C LEU A 148 15.44 -9.59 -5.33
N ASP A 149 16.39 -9.57 -4.39
CA ASP A 149 17.83 -9.49 -4.66
C ASP A 149 18.20 -8.35 -5.64
N ARG A 150 17.43 -7.25 -5.60
CA ARG A 150 17.55 -6.11 -6.51
C ARG A 150 17.54 -4.77 -5.77
N PRO A 151 18.73 -4.26 -5.38
CA PRO A 151 18.84 -3.00 -4.64
C PRO A 151 18.37 -1.77 -5.44
N ASP A 152 18.33 -1.88 -6.76
CA ASP A 152 17.92 -0.82 -7.70
C ASP A 152 16.43 -0.92 -8.11
N ALA A 153 15.67 -1.90 -7.62
CA ALA A 153 14.28 -2.07 -8.00
C ALA A 153 13.46 -0.80 -7.73
N SER A 154 12.64 -0.43 -8.72
CA SER A 154 11.66 0.65 -8.59
C SER A 154 10.44 0.11 -7.86
N VAL A 155 10.31 0.51 -6.59
CA VAL A 155 9.21 0.12 -5.71
C VAL A 155 8.29 1.31 -5.52
N GLU A 156 7.01 1.14 -5.85
CA GLU A 156 5.97 2.17 -5.73
C GLU A 156 4.98 1.77 -4.63
N TYR A 157 4.71 2.69 -3.69
CA TYR A 157 3.63 2.51 -2.72
C TYR A 157 2.27 2.60 -3.41
N GLU A 158 1.39 1.62 -3.16
CA GLU A 158 0.01 1.66 -3.67
C GLU A 158 -0.96 2.20 -2.63
N CYS A 159 -1.13 1.48 -1.51
CA CYS A 159 -2.11 1.83 -0.47
C CYS A 159 -1.96 0.95 0.77
N ALA A 160 -2.45 1.42 1.91
CA ALA A 160 -2.69 0.56 3.07
C ALA A 160 -3.85 -0.41 2.81
N VAL A 161 -3.89 -1.54 3.50
CA VAL A 161 -4.99 -2.50 3.42
C VAL A 161 -5.98 -2.24 4.54
N ARG A 162 -7.20 -1.90 4.16
CA ARG A 162 -8.28 -1.61 5.09
C ARG A 162 -8.86 -2.90 5.67
N ASN A 163 -9.11 -2.93 6.97
CA ASN A 163 -9.96 -3.94 7.59
C ASN A 163 -11.42 -3.45 7.62
N PRO A 164 -12.31 -3.91 6.72
CA PRO A 164 -13.69 -3.44 6.68
C PRO A 164 -14.48 -3.80 7.95
N ASN A 165 -14.05 -4.83 8.70
CA ASN A 165 -14.72 -5.28 9.92
C ASN A 165 -14.26 -4.52 11.17
N LYS A 166 -13.11 -3.83 11.10
CA LYS A 166 -12.54 -3.04 12.19
C LYS A 166 -12.09 -1.67 11.65
N PRO A 167 -13.03 -0.77 11.34
CA PRO A 167 -12.74 0.50 10.67
C PRO A 167 -11.85 1.45 11.47
N ASP A 168 -11.83 1.30 12.80
CA ASP A 168 -11.04 2.12 13.73
C ASP A 168 -9.63 1.56 13.96
N GLU A 169 -9.33 0.37 13.44
CA GLU A 169 -8.01 -0.24 13.59
C GLU A 169 -7.02 0.39 12.61
N LYS A 170 -5.80 0.65 13.09
CA LYS A 170 -4.70 1.05 12.21
C LYS A 170 -4.43 -0.07 11.19
N PRO A 171 -4.19 0.27 9.90
CA PRO A 171 -3.83 -0.73 8.92
C PRO A 171 -2.60 -1.53 9.37
N GLN A 172 -2.73 -2.86 9.35
CA GLN A 172 -1.65 -3.78 9.68
C GLN A 172 -0.81 -4.16 8.46
N THR A 173 -1.28 -3.81 7.26
CA THR A 173 -0.65 -4.20 6.01
C THR A 173 -0.67 -3.05 5.02
N GLU A 174 0.39 -2.93 4.23
CA GLU A 174 0.48 -2.02 3.10
C GLU A 174 0.79 -2.79 1.81
N THR A 175 0.39 -2.22 0.69
CA THR A 175 0.65 -2.77 -0.65
C THR A 175 1.62 -1.90 -1.42
N TYR A 176 2.55 -2.56 -2.10
CA TYR A 176 3.56 -1.95 -2.94
C TYR A 176 3.64 -2.71 -4.26
N LYS A 177 4.06 -2.01 -5.31
CA LYS A 177 4.30 -2.59 -6.62
C LYS A 177 5.78 -2.52 -6.96
N ALA A 178 6.33 -3.61 -7.49
CA ALA A 178 7.62 -3.60 -8.16
C ALA A 178 7.51 -4.46 -9.42
N ASP A 179 7.86 -3.87 -10.57
CA ASP A 179 7.69 -4.49 -11.89
C ASP A 179 6.25 -5.01 -12.13
N PHE A 180 6.07 -6.33 -12.15
CA PHE A 180 4.80 -7.03 -12.37
C PHE A 180 4.19 -7.59 -11.09
N ASP A 181 4.85 -7.45 -9.94
CA ASP A 181 4.44 -8.09 -8.70
C ASP A 181 3.90 -7.05 -7.70
N ARG A 182 2.89 -7.47 -6.95
CA ARG A 182 2.34 -6.75 -5.80
C ARG A 182 2.86 -7.41 -4.54
N PHE A 183 3.36 -6.59 -3.63
CA PHE A 183 3.88 -6.99 -2.34
C PHE A 183 2.92 -6.52 -1.25
N PHE A 184 2.64 -7.39 -0.30
CA PHE A 184 1.98 -7.05 0.95
C PHE A 184 3.02 -7.04 2.06
N ILE A 185 3.10 -5.92 2.77
CA ILE A 185 4.09 -5.67 3.83
C ILE A 185 3.36 -5.52 5.16
N ASP A 186 3.80 -6.24 6.18
CA ASP A 186 3.35 -6.03 7.56
C ASP A 186 3.91 -4.71 8.10
N THR A 187 3.03 -3.78 8.50
CA THR A 187 3.41 -2.41 8.90
C THR A 187 4.14 -2.34 10.24
N LYS A 188 4.08 -3.41 11.04
CA LYS A 188 4.74 -3.46 12.35
C LYS A 188 6.20 -3.92 12.22
N THR A 189 6.46 -4.83 11.30
CA THR A 189 7.75 -5.49 11.13
C THR A 189 8.48 -5.09 9.85
N ASN A 190 7.80 -4.41 8.92
CA ASN A 190 8.29 -4.06 7.59
C ASN A 190 8.73 -5.29 6.77
N ARG A 191 8.08 -6.44 6.97
CA ARG A 191 8.40 -7.69 6.30
C ARG A 191 7.43 -8.00 5.17
N VAL A 192 7.94 -8.64 4.12
CA VAL A 192 7.12 -9.21 3.06
C VAL A 192 6.32 -10.38 3.63
N ILE A 193 5.00 -10.27 3.59
CA ILE A 193 4.08 -11.34 4.00
C ILE A 193 3.40 -11.99 2.79
N GLU A 194 3.33 -11.30 1.65
CA GLU A 194 2.82 -11.87 0.41
C GLU A 194 3.46 -11.19 -0.79
N MET A 195 3.73 -11.97 -1.84
CA MET A 195 4.05 -11.48 -3.18
C MET A 195 3.19 -12.25 -4.17
N SER A 196 2.44 -11.52 -4.98
CA SER A 196 1.59 -12.08 -6.03
C SER A 196 1.65 -11.26 -7.32
N LEU A 197 1.40 -11.92 -8.45
CA LEU A 197 1.39 -11.27 -9.75
C LEU A 197 0.25 -10.24 -9.85
N ILE A 198 0.55 -9.06 -10.39
CA ILE A 198 -0.48 -8.12 -10.82
C ILE A 198 -1.03 -8.61 -12.14
N GLU A 199 -2.24 -9.17 -12.10
CA GLU A 199 -2.98 -9.51 -13.31
C GLU A 199 -3.43 -8.23 -14.03
N ASP A 200 -2.58 -7.74 -14.95
CA ASP A 200 -2.97 -6.68 -15.85
C ASP A 200 -3.41 -7.27 -17.20
N ASN A 201 -4.73 -7.29 -17.42
CA ASN A 201 -5.36 -7.68 -18.68
C ASN A 201 -5.78 -6.46 -19.52
N ASN A 202 -5.17 -5.30 -19.29
CA ASN A 202 -5.45 -4.10 -20.07
C ASN A 202 -5.09 -4.32 -21.53
N TRP A 203 -5.97 -3.83 -22.39
CA TRP A 203 -5.76 -3.79 -23.82
C TRP A 203 -6.32 -2.48 -24.37
N GLY A 204 -5.84 -2.08 -25.53
CA GLY A 204 -6.37 -0.93 -26.23
C GLY A 204 -6.18 -1.07 -27.73
N VAL A 205 -6.51 0.00 -28.44
CA VAL A 205 -6.40 0.07 -29.89
C VAL A 205 -5.33 1.11 -30.24
N ASN A 206 -4.34 0.69 -31.01
CA ASN A 206 -3.32 1.55 -31.59
C ASN A 206 -3.92 2.49 -32.64
N LYS A 207 -3.19 3.54 -33.03
CA LYS A 207 -3.63 4.49 -34.06
C LYS A 207 -3.88 3.83 -35.43
N ASP A 208 -3.25 2.69 -35.70
CA ASP A 208 -3.39 1.90 -36.92
C ASP A 208 -4.57 0.90 -36.87
N GLY A 209 -5.33 0.87 -35.77
CA GLY A 209 -6.45 -0.05 -35.56
C GLY A 209 -6.06 -1.42 -34.99
N SER A 210 -4.76 -1.71 -34.81
CA SER A 210 -4.32 -2.95 -34.17
C SER A 210 -4.56 -2.93 -32.65
N ARG A 211 -4.73 -4.10 -32.03
CA ARG A 211 -4.84 -4.20 -30.58
C ARG A 211 -3.46 -4.23 -29.94
N TRP A 212 -3.28 -3.47 -28.87
CA TRP A 212 -2.15 -3.65 -27.96
C TRP A 212 -2.63 -4.26 -26.65
N PHE A 213 -1.75 -4.98 -25.97
CA PHE A 213 -1.97 -5.57 -24.65
C PHE A 213 -0.89 -5.05 -23.70
N SER A 214 -1.24 -4.88 -22.44
CA SER A 214 -0.25 -4.66 -21.38
C SER A 214 0.81 -5.77 -21.43
N GLN A 215 2.05 -5.39 -21.11
CA GLN A 215 3.09 -6.39 -20.94
C GLN A 215 2.70 -7.34 -19.80
N ARG A 216 2.97 -8.63 -20.00
CA ARG A 216 2.74 -9.68 -19.00
C ARG A 216 4.07 -10.23 -18.56
N LYS A 217 4.21 -10.52 -17.26
CA LYS A 217 5.36 -11.26 -16.74
C LYS A 217 5.49 -12.57 -17.50
N GLN A 218 6.65 -12.79 -18.12
CA GLN A 218 6.99 -14.05 -18.76
C GLN A 218 7.84 -14.84 -17.78
N TYR A 219 7.40 -16.04 -17.46
CA TYR A 219 8.18 -16.93 -16.63
C TYR A 219 9.01 -17.90 -17.49
N ASP A 220 10.21 -18.19 -17.01
CA ASP A 220 11.07 -19.26 -17.53
C ASP A 220 10.56 -20.61 -17.02
N TYR A 221 10.06 -21.42 -17.94
CA TYR A 221 9.68 -22.81 -17.71
C TYR A 221 10.66 -23.77 -18.41
N THR A 222 11.89 -23.37 -18.72
CA THR A 222 12.92 -24.31 -19.16
C THR A 222 13.12 -25.35 -18.03
N PRO A 223 13.04 -26.68 -18.29
CA PRO A 223 13.18 -27.69 -17.24
C PRO A 223 14.62 -27.73 -16.70
N LYS A 224 14.91 -26.88 -15.72
CA LYS A 224 16.24 -26.72 -15.11
C LYS A 224 16.35 -27.42 -13.77
N TYR A 225 15.24 -27.50 -13.05
CA TYR A 225 15.15 -28.06 -11.71
C TYR A 225 14.10 -29.17 -11.70
N ASP A 226 14.42 -30.28 -11.06
CA ASP A 226 13.40 -31.21 -10.59
C ASP A 226 12.75 -30.73 -9.27
N GLN A 227 11.81 -31.50 -8.72
CA GLN A 227 11.10 -31.12 -7.50
C GLN A 227 12.02 -31.03 -6.27
N ALA A 228 13.01 -31.92 -6.14
CA ALA A 228 13.93 -31.91 -5.00
C ALA A 228 14.91 -30.74 -5.08
N GLU A 229 15.39 -30.42 -6.29
CA GLU A 229 16.23 -29.25 -6.50
C GLU A 229 15.45 -27.93 -6.31
N ALA A 230 14.18 -27.88 -6.72
CA ALA A 230 13.30 -26.75 -6.44
C ALA A 230 12.97 -26.60 -4.95
N GLU A 231 12.89 -27.71 -4.20
CA GLU A 231 12.75 -27.67 -2.73
C GLU A 231 14.00 -27.07 -2.09
N GLN A 232 15.18 -27.45 -2.55
CA GLN A 232 16.43 -26.85 -2.10
C GLN A 232 16.48 -25.35 -2.41
N LEU A 233 16.06 -24.94 -3.61
CA LEU A 233 15.93 -23.52 -3.98
C LEU A 233 15.01 -22.77 -3.02
N ALA A 234 13.90 -23.36 -2.62
CA ALA A 234 12.97 -22.74 -1.68
C ALA A 234 13.54 -22.65 -0.25
N ASN A 235 14.27 -23.66 0.21
CA ASN A 235 14.98 -23.58 1.49
C ASN A 235 16.09 -22.51 1.47
N ASP A 236 16.85 -22.43 0.38
CA ASP A 236 17.88 -21.41 0.20
C ASP A 236 17.26 -20.01 0.13
N PHE A 237 16.12 -19.85 -0.54
CA PHE A 237 15.35 -18.61 -0.54
C PHE A 237 14.98 -18.19 0.88
N ILE A 238 14.43 -19.09 1.70
CA ILE A 238 14.04 -18.80 3.10
C ILE A 238 15.25 -18.32 3.91
N LYS A 239 16.38 -19.02 3.78
CA LYS A 239 17.61 -18.73 4.51
C LYS A 239 18.25 -17.40 4.08
N ASN A 240 18.26 -17.11 2.79
CA ASN A 240 18.93 -15.92 2.26
C ASN A 240 18.11 -14.65 2.46
N HIS A 241 16.80 -14.77 2.66
CA HIS A 241 15.87 -13.63 2.79
C HIS A 241 15.35 -13.41 4.22
N GLU A 242 16.01 -13.96 5.26
CA GLU A 242 15.57 -13.83 6.66
C GLU A 242 15.30 -12.38 7.08
N LYS A 243 16.02 -11.41 6.49
CA LYS A 243 15.85 -9.98 6.78
C LYS A 243 14.51 -9.45 6.26
N SER A 244 14.10 -9.86 5.06
CA SER A 244 12.88 -9.39 4.40
C SER A 244 11.63 -10.20 4.76
N ILE A 245 11.77 -11.50 5.05
CA ILE A 245 10.62 -12.37 5.37
C ILE A 245 10.53 -12.78 6.85
N GLY A 246 11.57 -12.50 7.62
CA GLY A 246 11.72 -12.95 8.99
C GLY A 246 12.46 -14.29 9.10
N LYS A 247 13.02 -14.55 10.29
CA LYS A 247 13.70 -15.81 10.57
C LYS A 247 12.68 -16.94 10.67
N ILE A 248 12.83 -17.94 9.81
CA ILE A 248 11.98 -19.13 9.75
C ILE A 248 12.91 -20.34 9.85
N ASP A 249 12.51 -21.32 10.66
CA ASP A 249 13.18 -22.62 10.73
C ASP A 249 12.28 -23.67 10.08
N PRO A 250 12.51 -24.03 8.80
CA PRO A 250 11.68 -25.00 8.09
C PRO A 250 11.66 -26.38 8.75
N GLN A 251 12.68 -26.73 9.55
CA GLN A 251 12.78 -28.05 10.19
C GLN A 251 11.75 -28.25 11.31
N LEU A 252 11.18 -27.15 11.82
CA LEU A 252 10.13 -27.18 12.84
C LEU A 252 8.72 -27.25 12.25
N LEU A 253 8.61 -27.29 10.91
CA LEU A 253 7.35 -27.24 10.18
C LEU A 253 7.14 -28.54 9.38
N LEU A 254 5.88 -28.88 9.13
CA LEU A 254 5.52 -29.99 8.25
C LEU A 254 5.50 -29.51 6.81
N LEU A 255 6.38 -30.05 5.96
CA LEU A 255 6.39 -29.76 4.53
C LEU A 255 5.35 -30.60 3.78
N GLU A 256 4.50 -29.93 3.03
CA GLU A 256 3.67 -30.51 1.97
C GLU A 256 4.14 -30.00 0.62
N THR A 257 4.22 -30.89 -0.36
CA THR A 257 4.66 -30.57 -1.71
C THR A 257 3.57 -30.88 -2.72
N HIS A 258 3.34 -29.94 -3.63
CA HIS A 258 2.38 -30.08 -4.72
C HIS A 258 3.03 -29.69 -6.04
N LEU A 259 2.51 -30.28 -7.11
CA LEU A 259 2.91 -29.96 -8.47
C LEU A 259 1.68 -29.49 -9.21
N LYS A 260 1.78 -28.34 -9.87
CA LYS A 260 0.77 -27.85 -10.79
C LYS A 260 1.33 -27.96 -12.19
N ASP A 261 0.75 -28.87 -12.97
CA ASP A 261 1.07 -29.08 -14.37
C ASP A 261 0.11 -28.25 -15.21
N GLY A 262 0.62 -27.20 -15.85
CA GLY A 262 -0.14 -26.37 -16.78
C GLY A 262 -0.05 -26.87 -18.21
N ASP A 263 -0.74 -26.19 -19.12
CA ASP A 263 -0.60 -26.45 -20.56
C ASP A 263 0.86 -26.25 -21.02
N ASP A 264 1.27 -27.01 -22.04
CA ASP A 264 2.62 -26.96 -22.65
C ASP A 264 3.79 -27.30 -21.71
N ASN A 265 3.62 -28.29 -20.82
CA ASN A 265 4.64 -28.73 -19.84
C ASN A 265 5.12 -27.61 -18.90
N LYS A 266 4.25 -26.65 -18.57
CA LYS A 266 4.58 -25.57 -17.62
C LYS A 266 4.37 -26.06 -16.20
N ILE A 267 5.44 -26.55 -15.60
CA ILE A 267 5.41 -27.07 -14.24
C ILE A 267 5.70 -25.96 -13.22
N GLU A 268 4.84 -25.89 -12.21
CA GLU A 268 5.05 -25.11 -10.98
C GLU A 268 5.17 -26.05 -9.78
N TYR A 269 6.23 -25.89 -9.01
CA TYR A 269 6.46 -26.57 -7.74
C TYR A 269 5.94 -25.70 -6.60
N ILE A 270 5.03 -26.23 -5.80
CA ILE A 270 4.39 -25.54 -4.67
C ILE A 270 4.84 -26.22 -3.39
N PHE A 271 5.49 -25.47 -2.51
CA PHE A 271 5.97 -25.93 -1.21
C PHE A 271 5.19 -25.22 -0.12
N ILE A 272 4.61 -25.99 0.82
CA ILE A 272 3.82 -25.48 1.92
C ILE A 272 4.40 -26.00 3.24
N TRP A 273 5.00 -25.13 4.04
CA TRP A 273 5.42 -25.46 5.40
C TRP A 273 4.32 -25.08 6.39
N LYS A 274 3.69 -26.09 6.99
CA LYS A 274 2.62 -25.92 7.97
C LYS A 274 3.14 -26.01 9.40
N GLY A 275 2.78 -25.04 10.22
CA GLY A 275 2.97 -25.09 11.66
C GLY A 275 1.83 -25.81 12.37
N LYS A 276 1.86 -25.78 13.70
CA LYS A 276 0.83 -26.39 14.53
C LYS A 276 -0.47 -25.60 14.47
N THR A 277 -1.57 -26.28 14.17
CA THR A 277 -2.92 -25.70 14.21
C THR A 277 -3.28 -25.26 15.63
N ASP A 278 -3.75 -24.03 15.77
CA ASP A 278 -4.29 -23.48 17.02
C ASP A 278 -5.56 -22.66 16.72
N GLY A 279 -6.60 -22.83 17.54
CA GLY A 279 -7.85 -22.06 17.41
C GLY A 279 -8.56 -22.12 16.04
N GLY A 280 -8.32 -23.16 15.23
CA GLY A 280 -8.89 -23.28 13.87
C GLY A 280 -8.08 -22.58 12.77
N PHE A 281 -6.93 -22.01 13.10
CA PHE A 281 -5.97 -21.46 12.15
C PHE A 281 -4.73 -22.35 12.08
N THR A 282 -4.26 -22.63 10.86
CA THR A 282 -2.98 -23.33 10.63
C THR A 282 -1.99 -22.32 10.08
N PRO A 283 -0.97 -21.89 10.86
CA PRO A 283 0.07 -21.03 10.35
C PRO A 283 0.82 -21.75 9.22
N GLN A 284 1.06 -21.05 8.11
CA GLN A 284 1.72 -21.66 6.96
C GLN A 284 2.59 -20.67 6.19
N LEU A 285 3.66 -21.19 5.60
CA LEU A 285 4.47 -20.53 4.57
C LEU A 285 4.24 -21.27 3.25
N THR A 286 3.97 -20.54 2.18
CA THR A 286 3.80 -21.06 0.83
C THR A 286 4.76 -20.38 -0.12
N ILE A 287 5.52 -21.17 -0.88
CA ILE A 287 6.44 -20.69 -1.91
C ILE A 287 6.17 -21.48 -3.18
N THR A 288 6.08 -20.78 -4.31
CA THR A 288 5.87 -21.40 -5.63
C THR A 288 6.97 -20.99 -6.58
N PHE A 289 7.65 -21.98 -7.17
CA PHE A 289 8.66 -21.79 -8.22
C PHE A 289 8.21 -22.43 -9.52
N THR A 290 8.59 -21.83 -10.65
CA THR A 290 8.56 -22.54 -11.93
C THR A 290 9.66 -23.59 -12.00
N GLN A 291 9.55 -24.58 -12.90
CA GLN A 291 10.64 -25.51 -13.19
C GLN A 291 11.92 -24.86 -13.75
N GLY A 292 11.85 -23.59 -14.16
CA GLY A 292 13.02 -22.77 -14.50
C GLY A 292 13.66 -22.05 -13.31
N GLY A 293 13.10 -22.18 -12.11
CA GLY A 293 13.62 -21.62 -10.86
C GLY A 293 13.16 -20.20 -10.54
N GLN A 294 12.13 -19.69 -11.21
CA GLN A 294 11.62 -18.33 -10.93
C GLN A 294 10.51 -18.34 -9.90
N LEU A 295 10.57 -17.43 -8.94
CA LEU A 295 9.54 -17.25 -7.92
C LEU A 295 8.25 -16.70 -8.54
N VAL A 296 7.17 -17.45 -8.38
CA VAL A 296 5.82 -17.13 -8.90
C VAL A 296 4.98 -16.46 -7.82
N ASN A 297 4.98 -17.04 -6.62
CA ASN A 297 4.13 -16.63 -5.51
C ASN A 297 4.84 -16.90 -4.18
N PHE A 298 4.61 -16.01 -3.21
CA PHE A 298 5.07 -16.15 -1.84
C PHE A 298 3.96 -15.72 -0.89
N SER A 299 3.73 -16.49 0.18
CA SER A 299 2.80 -16.11 1.25
C SER A 299 3.31 -16.64 2.58
N ASN A 300 3.49 -15.75 3.55
CA ASN A 300 3.97 -16.07 4.89
C ASN A 300 2.91 -15.68 5.93
N LEU A 301 2.16 -16.68 6.37
CA LEU A 301 1.14 -16.58 7.41
C LEU A 301 1.60 -17.23 8.72
N LEU A 302 2.90 -17.43 8.92
CA LEU A 302 3.44 -18.04 10.14
C LEU A 302 3.32 -17.12 11.37
N PHE A 303 3.23 -15.81 11.17
CA PHE A 303 3.31 -14.79 12.23
C PHE A 303 2.02 -13.99 12.41
N LYS A 304 0.89 -14.51 11.90
CA LYS A 304 -0.41 -13.81 11.93
C LYS A 304 -1.17 -14.01 13.23
#